data_AF-A0A2S2NDV6-F1
#
_entry.id   AF-A0A2S2NDV6-F1
#
_cell.length_a   1.000
_cell.length_b   1.000
_cell.length_c   1.000
_cell.angle_alpha   90.00
_cell.angle_beta   90.00
_cell.angle_gamma   90.00
#
_symmetry.space_group_name_H-M   'P 1'
#
loop_
_entity.id
_entity.type
_entity.pdbx_description
1 polymer ?
#
loop_
_entity_poly.entity_id
_entity_poly.type
_entity_poly.pdbx_seq_one_letter_code
_entity_poly.pdbx_strand_id
1 'polypeptide(L)'
;EFHMTDEVSIITEIPGIDIVNSISIDYMHLVCLGVTKKIILLWLGCIKNAPVSVRLQSKKVNDISKKLLALKPSVCSDFSRVPRGINEVARWKATEFRQFLLYTGPVVLQ
;
A
#
# COMPACT_ATOMS: atom_id res chain seq x y z
N GLU A 1 -1.83 7.47 25.21
CA GLU A 1 -3.09 8.00 25.77
C GLU A 1 -4.06 8.20 24.62
N PHE A 2 -5.25 7.61 24.69
CA PHE A 2 -6.34 8.02 23.82
C PHE A 2 -7.06 9.14 24.59
N HIS A 3 -7.13 10.33 24.01
CA HIS A 3 -7.93 11.42 24.57
C HIS A 3 -9.40 11.01 24.48
N MET A 4 -9.93 10.47 25.58
CA MET A 4 -11.36 10.31 25.83
C MET A 4 -11.83 11.57 26.54
N THR A 5 -11.78 12.70 25.84
CA THR A 5 -12.51 13.89 26.28
C THR A 5 -13.92 13.77 25.71
N ASP A 6 -14.95 13.93 26.54
CA ASP A 6 -16.36 14.00 26.11
C ASP A 6 -16.65 15.24 25.23
N GLU A 7 -15.63 16.06 24.98
CA GLU A 7 -15.69 17.24 24.14
C GLU A 7 -15.64 16.88 22.65
N VAL A 8 -16.69 17.27 21.94
CA VAL A 8 -16.79 17.11 20.49
C VAL A 8 -15.90 18.16 19.81
N SER A 9 -15.20 17.77 18.74
CA SER A 9 -14.34 18.68 17.98
C SER A 9 -15.15 19.86 17.43
N ILE A 10 -14.68 21.10 17.61
CA ILE A 10 -15.30 22.32 17.05
C ILE A 10 -15.58 22.26 15.53
N ILE A 11 -14.90 21.36 14.81
CA ILE A 11 -15.14 21.13 13.38
C ILE A 11 -16.57 20.58 13.13
N THR A 12 -17.18 19.87 14.09
CA THR A 12 -18.56 19.37 13.96
C THR A 12 -19.61 20.47 14.04
N GLU A 13 -19.27 21.63 14.61
CA GLU A 13 -20.20 22.74 14.80
C GLU A 13 -20.30 23.64 13.57
N ILE A 14 -19.42 23.46 12.57
CA ILE A 14 -19.41 24.29 11.36
C ILE A 14 -20.64 23.98 10.50
N PRO A 15 -21.55 24.95 10.29
CA PRO A 15 -22.77 24.71 9.54
C PRO A 15 -22.46 24.35 8.09
N GLY A 16 -23.12 23.30 7.60
CA GLY A 16 -22.96 22.81 6.22
C GLY A 16 -21.77 21.87 6.00
N ILE A 17 -20.96 21.58 7.02
CA ILE A 17 -19.89 20.56 6.95
C ILE A 17 -20.34 19.30 7.68
N ASP A 18 -20.59 18.24 6.93
CA ASP A 18 -20.75 16.89 7.46
C ASP A 18 -19.37 16.20 7.48
N ILE A 19 -18.79 15.91 8.64
CA ILE A 19 -17.45 15.31 8.74
C ILE A 19 -17.37 13.93 8.04
N VAL A 20 -18.46 13.18 7.99
CA VAL A 20 -18.50 11.85 7.36
C VAL A 20 -18.56 11.99 5.84
N ASN A 21 -19.42 12.88 5.35
CA ASN A 21 -19.71 12.97 3.91
C ASN A 21 -18.91 14.05 3.17
N SER A 22 -18.37 15.05 3.88
CA SER A 22 -17.67 16.20 3.30
C SER A 22 -16.16 16.01 3.22
N ILE A 23 -15.61 14.99 3.89
CA ILE A 23 -14.17 14.71 3.89
C ILE A 23 -13.89 13.53 2.96
N SER A 24 -13.17 13.80 1.88
CA SER A 24 -12.61 12.74 1.04
C SER A 24 -11.53 12.01 1.80
N ILE A 25 -11.66 10.69 1.90
CA ILE A 25 -10.66 9.87 2.60
C ILE A 25 -9.37 9.79 1.77
N ASP A 26 -8.24 9.93 2.45
CA ASP A 26 -6.93 10.04 1.81
C ASP A 26 -6.48 8.77 1.06
N TYR A 27 -6.00 8.98 -0.17
CA TYR A 27 -5.51 7.95 -1.09
C TYR A 27 -4.34 7.14 -0.52
N MET A 28 -3.45 7.78 0.25
CA MET A 28 -2.29 7.11 0.83
C MET A 28 -2.71 6.00 1.79
N HIS A 29 -3.69 6.27 2.64
CA HIS A 29 -4.16 5.31 3.64
C HIS A 29 -5.09 4.26 3.05
N LEU A 30 -6.05 4.65 2.21
CA LEU A 30 -7.02 3.70 1.66
C LEU A 30 -6.41 2.80 0.58
N VAL A 31 -5.80 3.41 -0.44
CA VAL A 31 -5.38 2.66 -1.61
C VAL A 31 -4.00 2.07 -1.39
N CYS A 32 -3.01 2.89 -1.05
CA CYS A 32 -1.62 2.43 -0.96
C CYS A 32 -1.38 1.51 0.25
N LEU A 33 -1.62 2.03 1.46
CA LEU A 33 -1.42 1.27 2.71
C LEU A 33 -2.54 0.28 3.01
N GLY A 34 -3.74 0.51 2.48
CA GLY A 34 -4.88 -0.38 2.61
C GLY A 34 -4.90 -1.46 1.53
N VAL A 35 -5.45 -1.13 0.36
CA VAL A 35 -5.74 -2.10 -0.71
C VAL A 35 -4.48 -2.73 -1.30
N THR A 36 -3.53 -1.94 -1.79
CA THR A 36 -2.33 -2.46 -2.47
C THR A 36 -1.49 -3.32 -1.54
N LYS A 37 -1.26 -2.85 -0.30
CA LYS A 37 -0.57 -3.64 0.72
C LYS A 37 -1.28 -4.97 1.01
N LYS A 38 -2.61 -4.94 1.17
CA LYS A 38 -3.41 -6.15 1.43
C LYS A 38 -3.28 -7.16 0.30
N ILE A 39 -3.37 -6.71 -0.96
CA ILE A 39 -3.23 -7.58 -2.15
C ILE A 39 -1.86 -8.28 -2.13
N ILE A 40 -0.76 -7.55 -1.93
CA ILE A 40 0.57 -8.16 -1.91
C ILE A 40 0.73 -9.12 -0.72
N LEU A 41 0.21 -8.78 0.46
CA LEU A 41 0.26 -9.67 1.63
C LEU A 41 -0.55 -10.96 1.43
N LEU A 42 -1.66 -10.92 0.68
CA LEU A 42 -2.41 -12.11 0.28
C LEU A 42 -1.57 -13.01 -0.63
N TRP A 43 -0.92 -12.42 -1.65
CA TRP A 43 -0.05 -13.16 -2.56
C TRP A 43 1.12 -13.84 -1.84
N LEU A 44 1.64 -13.22 -0.77
CA LEU A 44 2.74 -13.79 0.03
C LEU A 44 2.26 -14.80 1.08
N GLY A 45 0.95 -14.92 1.31
CA GLY A 45 0.39 -15.78 2.36
C GLY A 45 0.66 -15.26 3.78
N CYS A 46 0.81 -13.95 3.94
CA CYS A 46 1.07 -13.33 5.25
C CYS A 46 -0.21 -13.07 6.06
N ILE A 47 -1.39 -13.20 5.44
CA ILE A 47 -2.69 -13.01 6.10
C ILE A 47 -3.22 -14.36 6.57
N LYS A 48 -3.52 -14.46 7.87
CA LYS A 48 -4.11 -15.67 8.47
C LYS A 48 -5.49 -15.94 7.85
N ASN A 49 -5.81 -17.21 7.63
CA ASN A 49 -7.08 -17.68 7.07
C ASN A 49 -7.41 -17.13 5.67
N ALA A 50 -6.42 -16.62 4.93
CA ALA A 50 -6.62 -16.21 3.54
C ALA A 50 -6.73 -17.44 2.60
N PRO A 51 -7.48 -17.34 1.50
CA PRO A 51 -7.55 -18.40 0.51
C PRO A 51 -6.17 -18.76 -0.05
N VAL A 52 -5.84 -20.05 -0.09
CA VAL A 52 -4.56 -20.51 -0.65
C VAL A 52 -4.50 -20.28 -2.17
N SER A 53 -5.66 -20.23 -2.84
CA SER A 53 -5.78 -20.01 -4.28
C SER A 53 -5.20 -18.68 -4.77
N VAL A 54 -5.13 -17.66 -3.92
CA VAL A 54 -4.56 -16.35 -4.28
C VAL A 54 -3.08 -16.24 -3.95
N ARG A 55 -2.48 -17.25 -3.31
CA ARG A 55 -1.07 -17.24 -2.93
C ARG A 55 -0.18 -17.54 -4.14
N LEU A 56 0.89 -16.77 -4.28
CA LEU A 56 1.92 -17.03 -5.28
C LEU A 56 2.89 -18.10 -4.79
N GLN A 57 3.33 -18.96 -5.71
CA GLN A 57 4.42 -19.90 -5.46
C GLN A 57 5.72 -19.14 -5.18
N SER A 58 6.57 -19.68 -4.30
CA SER A 58 7.84 -19.04 -3.91
C SER A 58 8.74 -18.70 -5.10
N LYS A 59 8.74 -19.52 -6.17
CA LYS A 59 9.46 -19.22 -7.41
C LYS A 59 8.99 -17.91 -8.05
N LYS A 60 7.68 -17.74 -8.24
CA LYS A 60 7.10 -16.49 -8.77
C LYS A 60 7.39 -15.29 -7.88
N VAL A 61 7.35 -15.46 -6.56
CA VAL A 61 7.68 -14.38 -5.61
C VAL A 61 9.13 -13.92 -5.77
N ASN A 62 10.06 -14.88 -5.92
CA ASN A 62 11.47 -14.60 -6.15
C ASN A 62 11.68 -13.93 -7.51
N ASP A 63 11.00 -14.37 -8.56
CA ASP A 63 11.10 -13.81 -9.90
C ASP A 63 10.59 -12.36 -9.94
N ILE A 64 9.43 -12.07 -9.33
CA ILE A 64 8.91 -10.70 -9.20
C ILE A 64 9.89 -9.81 -8.42
N SER A 65 10.43 -10.32 -7.31
CA SER A 65 11.39 -9.57 -6.50
C SER A 65 12.66 -9.27 -7.30
N LYS A 66 13.19 -10.22 -8.07
CA LYS A 66 14.34 -10.00 -8.96
C LYS A 66 14.04 -8.96 -10.03
N LYS A 67 12.88 -9.04 -10.70
CA LYS A 67 12.44 -8.05 -11.69
C LYS A 67 12.36 -6.65 -11.07
N LEU A 68 11.79 -6.51 -9.86
CA LEU A 68 11.75 -5.22 -9.15
C LEU A 68 13.15 -4.67 -8.85
N LEU A 69 14.06 -5.53 -8.39
CA LEU A 69 15.44 -5.13 -8.10
C LEU A 69 16.22 -4.76 -9.37
N ALA A 70 15.90 -5.39 -10.51
CA ALA A 70 16.48 -5.05 -11.80
C ALA A 70 16.01 -3.68 -12.33
N LEU A 71 14.83 -3.20 -11.90
CA LEU A 71 14.31 -1.88 -12.26
C LEU A 71 14.97 -0.73 -11.47
N LYS A 72 15.75 -1.01 -10.42
CA LYS A 72 16.39 0.02 -9.60
C LYS A 72 17.17 1.08 -10.39
N PRO A 73 18.01 0.72 -11.39
CA PRO A 73 18.77 1.70 -12.16
C PRO A 73 17.87 2.57 -13.07
N SER A 74 16.67 2.12 -13.38
CA SER A 74 15.71 2.82 -14.25
C SER A 74 14.77 3.76 -13.47
N VAL A 75 14.93 3.87 -12.15
CA VAL A 75 14.08 4.72 -11.30
C VAL A 75 14.68 6.12 -11.22
N CYS A 76 13.96 7.10 -11.78
CA CYS A 76 14.36 8.50 -11.76
C CYS A 76 14.25 9.12 -10.35
N SER A 77 14.91 10.27 -10.16
CA SER A 77 14.92 11.03 -8.90
C SER A 77 13.55 11.53 -8.43
N ASP A 78 12.55 11.56 -9.32
CA ASP A 78 11.17 11.93 -8.99
C ASP A 78 10.50 10.95 -8.01
N PHE A 79 11.01 9.72 -7.94
CA PHE A 79 10.54 8.73 -6.98
C PHE A 79 11.32 8.85 -5.67
N SER A 80 10.61 9.20 -4.59
CA SER A 80 11.16 9.29 -3.22
C SER A 80 11.87 8.02 -2.69
N ARG A 81 11.63 6.86 -3.31
CA ARG A 81 12.18 5.56 -2.90
C ARG A 81 12.48 4.73 -4.14
N VAL A 82 13.52 3.90 -4.02
CA VAL A 82 13.89 2.90 -5.03
C VAL A 82 13.14 1.58 -4.75
N PRO A 83 12.68 0.84 -5.76
CA PRO A 83 11.96 -0.41 -5.57
C PRO A 83 12.73 -1.42 -4.72
N ARG A 84 12.02 -2.05 -3.78
CA ARG A 84 12.49 -3.21 -3.03
C ARG A 84 11.79 -4.47 -3.52
N GLY A 85 12.27 -5.64 -3.11
CA GLY A 85 11.58 -6.89 -3.42
C GLY A 85 10.24 -6.99 -2.66
N ILE A 86 9.27 -7.72 -3.22
CA ILE A 86 7.98 -7.94 -2.55
C ILE A 86 8.12 -8.80 -1.29
N ASN A 87 9.22 -9.55 -1.14
CA ASN A 87 9.56 -10.25 0.08
C ASN A 87 9.77 -9.32 1.30
N GLU A 88 10.07 -8.04 1.08
CA GLU A 88 10.24 -7.04 2.15
C GLU A 88 9.02 -6.12 2.32
N VAL A 89 7.85 -6.50 1.78
CA VAL A 89 6.66 -5.64 1.74
C VAL A 89 6.23 -5.10 3.11
N ALA A 90 6.52 -5.82 4.20
CA ALA A 90 6.23 -5.36 5.57
C ALA A 90 6.94 -4.03 5.91
N ARG A 91 8.07 -3.74 5.26
CA ARG A 91 8.88 -2.53 5.45
C ARG A 91 8.58 -1.42 4.44
N TRP A 92 7.70 -1.67 3.46
CA TRP A 92 7.35 -0.68 2.44
C TRP A 92 6.56 0.48 3.04
N LYS A 93 6.84 1.68 2.54
CA LYS A 93 6.07 2.90 2.82
C LYS A 93 5.03 3.10 1.73
N ALA A 94 4.09 4.00 1.97
CA ALA A 94 3.01 4.28 1.04
C ALA A 94 3.49 4.69 -0.37
N THR A 95 4.61 5.41 -0.46
CA THR A 95 5.18 5.82 -1.75
C THR A 95 5.63 4.64 -2.60
N GLU A 96 6.09 3.54 -1.99
CA GLU A 96 6.50 2.33 -2.70
C GLU A 96 5.28 1.51 -3.13
N PHE A 97 4.24 1.44 -2.30
CA PHE A 97 2.97 0.86 -2.72
C PHE A 97 2.36 1.61 -3.91
N ARG A 98 2.41 2.96 -3.88
CA ARG A 98 1.98 3.79 -5.02
C ARG A 98 2.81 3.52 -6.27
N GLN A 99 4.14 3.47 -6.13
CA GLN A 99 5.05 3.19 -7.23
C GLN A 99 4.81 1.80 -7.83
N PHE A 100 4.60 0.79 -6.98
CA PHE A 100 4.23 -0.55 -7.41
C PHE A 100 2.90 -0.57 -8.12
N LEU A 101 1.86 0.04 -7.56
CA LEU A 101 0.53 0.04 -8.16
C LEU A 101 0.51 0.68 -9.55
N LEU A 102 1.16 1.84 -9.69
CA LEU A 102 1.01 2.69 -10.88
C LEU A 102 2.09 2.45 -11.94
N TYR A 103 3.29 1.98 -11.57
CA TYR A 103 4.44 1.95 -12.48
C TYR A 103 5.13 0.59 -12.54
N THR A 104 5.68 0.10 -11.42
CA THR A 104 6.55 -1.08 -11.48
C THR A 104 5.76 -2.40 -11.49
N GLY A 105 4.62 -2.46 -10.80
CA GLY A 105 3.73 -3.62 -10.75
C GLY A 105 3.27 -4.10 -12.13
N PRO A 106 2.70 -3.24 -12.99
CA PRO A 106 2.31 -3.60 -14.35
C PRO A 106 3.43 -4.21 -15.21
N VAL A 107 4.69 -3.89 -14.90
CA VAL A 107 5.88 -4.42 -15.62
C VAL A 107 6.33 -5.75 -15.02
N VAL A 108 6.43 -5.85 -13.70
CA VAL A 108 7.01 -7.04 -13.04
C VAL A 108 6.04 -8.22 -12.93
N LEU A 109 4.74 -7.96 -13.03
CA LEU A 109 3.68 -8.97 -12.91
C LEU A 109 3.32 -9.69 -14.23
N GLN A 110 3.95 -9.30 -15.34
CA GLN A 110 3.84 -10.00 -16.63
C GLN A 110 4.52 -11.39 -16.60
#